data_AF-A0A9X2U910-F1
#
_entry.id   AF-A0A9X2U910-F1
#
_cell.length_a   1.000
_cell.length_b   1.000
_cell.length_c   1.000
_cell.angle_alpha   90.00
_cell.angle_beta   90.00
_cell.angle_gamma   90.00
#
_symmetry.space_group_name_H-M   'P 1'
#
loop_
_entity.id
_entity.type
_entity.pdbx_description
1 polymer ?
#
loop_
_entity_poly.entity_id
_entity_poly.type
_entity_poly.pdbx_seq_one_letter_code
_entity_poly.pdbx_strand_id
1 'polypeptide(L)'
;MLRANRFVLLLALVGLLASGCRTYGGYDTKPKTYQAMQRSVEAFADELDRAEADFRTLADAAEASDTLQALAEDYQALLDEHEALLETQRGRVERLSASSAYRSLQRGYGATVKEKNIMMKKYRHLVRSVHATVQGTQVGPTAPDAERRYTIRPVNFPSLQDEERLSMEQALSDR
;
A
#
# COMPACT_ATOMS: atom_id res chain seq x y z
N MET A 1 12.75 -56.11 -23.45
CA MET A 1 13.08 -54.83 -24.13
C MET A 1 12.34 -53.64 -23.49
N LEU A 2 12.54 -53.36 -22.19
CA LEU A 2 11.79 -52.31 -21.45
C LEU A 2 12.70 -51.23 -20.80
N ARG A 3 14.01 -51.26 -21.08
CA ARG A 3 15.00 -50.38 -20.43
C ARG A 3 15.14 -49.01 -21.11
N ALA A 4 14.80 -48.90 -22.39
CA ALA A 4 14.93 -47.65 -23.17
C ALA A 4 13.86 -46.60 -22.81
N ASN A 5 12.66 -47.03 -22.40
CA ASN A 5 11.54 -46.11 -22.10
C ASN A 5 11.76 -45.26 -20.84
N ARG A 6 12.43 -45.80 -19.81
CA ARG A 6 12.68 -45.06 -18.55
C ARG A 6 13.71 -43.94 -18.73
N PHE A 7 14.71 -44.15 -19.58
CA PHE A 7 15.74 -43.15 -19.85
C PHE A 7 15.20 -41.95 -20.64
N VAL A 8 14.35 -42.21 -21.63
CA VAL A 8 13.68 -41.15 -22.40
C VAL A 8 12.69 -40.37 -21.52
N LEU A 9 11.95 -41.06 -20.65
CA LEU A 9 11.07 -40.41 -19.68
C LEU A 9 11.83 -39.56 -18.66
N LEU A 10 12.99 -40.02 -18.17
CA LEU A 10 13.84 -39.25 -17.27
C LEU A 10 14.45 -38.02 -17.95
N LEU A 11 14.90 -38.14 -19.20
CA LEU A 11 15.39 -37.00 -19.99
C LEU A 11 14.28 -36.00 -20.30
N ALA A 12 13.06 -36.45 -20.59
CA ALA A 12 11.91 -35.58 -20.76
C ALA A 12 11.54 -34.87 -19.46
N LEU A 13 11.58 -35.56 -18.32
CA LEU A 13 11.31 -34.98 -17.00
C LEU A 13 12.37 -33.94 -16.61
N VAL A 14 13.65 -34.21 -16.85
CA VAL A 14 14.75 -33.26 -16.62
C VAL A 14 14.66 -32.08 -17.59
N GLY A 15 14.34 -32.32 -18.85
CA GLY A 15 14.09 -31.27 -19.83
C GLY A 15 12.90 -30.39 -19.47
N LEU A 16 11.85 -30.96 -18.88
CA LEU A 16 10.64 -30.25 -18.44
C LEU A 16 10.84 -29.54 -17.09
N LEU A 17 11.69 -30.07 -16.20
CA LEU A 17 12.14 -29.38 -14.98
C LEU A 17 13.11 -28.24 -15.30
N ALA A 18 14.01 -28.42 -16.28
CA ALA A 18 14.97 -27.40 -16.72
C ALA A 18 14.31 -26.29 -17.57
N SER A 19 13.32 -26.62 -18.41
CA SER A 19 12.51 -25.63 -19.14
C SER A 19 11.35 -25.06 -18.30
N GLY A 20 10.94 -25.77 -17.24
CA GLY A 20 9.96 -25.36 -16.24
C GLY A 20 10.51 -24.36 -15.22
N CYS A 21 11.82 -24.15 -15.16
CA CYS A 21 12.45 -22.93 -14.64
C CYS A 21 12.23 -21.76 -15.61
N ARG A 22 10.96 -21.53 -15.95
CA ARG A 22 10.44 -20.34 -16.62
C ARG A 22 10.79 -19.17 -15.72
N THR A 23 11.95 -18.57 -15.99
CA THR A 23 12.39 -17.33 -15.36
C THR A 23 11.40 -16.27 -15.84
N TYR A 24 10.34 -16.08 -15.05
CA TYR A 24 9.45 -14.95 -15.19
C TYR A 24 10.29 -13.71 -14.93
N GLY A 25 10.67 -13.05 -16.01
CA GLY A 25 11.45 -11.83 -15.99
C GLY A 25 12.77 -11.98 -16.74
N GLY A 26 12.93 -11.27 -17.85
CA GLY A 26 14.17 -11.28 -18.63
C GLY A 26 15.40 -10.77 -17.87
N TYR A 27 16.47 -10.50 -18.61
CA TYR A 27 17.72 -9.93 -18.09
C TYR A 27 17.41 -8.70 -17.21
N ASP A 28 18.03 -8.63 -16.03
CA ASP A 28 17.87 -7.58 -15.00
C ASP A 28 16.52 -7.43 -14.28
N THR A 29 15.58 -8.35 -14.43
CA THR A 29 14.28 -8.18 -13.74
C THR A 29 14.37 -8.28 -12.22
N LYS A 30 15.19 -9.18 -11.66
CA LYS A 30 15.41 -9.30 -10.22
C LYS A 30 16.00 -8.02 -9.60
N PRO A 31 17.16 -7.49 -10.06
CA PRO A 31 17.71 -6.26 -9.49
C PRO A 31 16.77 -5.07 -9.65
N LYS A 32 16.04 -4.96 -10.78
CA LYS A 32 15.03 -3.91 -10.97
C LYS A 32 13.87 -4.02 -9.99
N THR A 33 13.33 -5.22 -9.76
CA THR A 33 12.25 -5.43 -8.78
C THR A 33 12.74 -5.17 -7.35
N TYR A 34 13.97 -5.57 -7.01
CA TYR A 34 14.56 -5.26 -5.71
C TYR A 34 14.69 -3.74 -5.50
N GLN A 35 15.18 -3.01 -6.51
CA GLN A 35 15.27 -1.55 -6.45
C GLN A 35 13.88 -0.89 -6.34
N ALA A 36 12.88 -1.40 -7.06
CA ALA A 36 11.51 -0.92 -6.95
C ALA A 36 10.91 -1.15 -5.55
N MET A 37 11.23 -2.28 -4.92
CA MET A 37 10.86 -2.58 -3.53
C MET A 37 11.51 -1.60 -2.55
N GLN A 38 12.81 -1.30 -2.70
CA GLN A 38 13.50 -0.30 -1.87
C GLN A 38 12.83 1.08 -1.98
N ARG A 39 12.63 1.57 -3.21
CA ARG A 39 11.93 2.84 -3.45
C ARG A 39 10.51 2.85 -2.90
N SER A 40 9.82 1.71 -2.93
CA SER A 40 8.47 1.59 -2.36
C SER A 40 8.47 1.71 -0.84
N VAL A 41 9.52 1.22 -0.16
CA VAL A 41 9.69 1.37 1.30
C VAL A 41 10.08 2.79 1.66
N GLU A 42 10.98 3.42 0.89
CA GLU A 42 11.32 4.85 1.04
C GLU A 42 10.07 5.71 0.88
N ALA A 43 9.31 5.52 -0.19
CA ALA A 43 8.06 6.25 -0.40
C ALA A 43 6.98 5.92 0.64
N PHE A 44 7.09 4.82 1.40
CA PHE A 44 6.19 4.53 2.52
C PHE A 44 6.63 5.32 3.76
N ALA A 45 7.94 5.38 4.02
CA ALA A 45 8.53 6.23 5.06
C ALA A 45 8.21 7.72 4.85
N ASP A 46 8.34 8.23 3.63
CA ASP A 46 7.98 9.62 3.34
C ASP A 46 6.50 9.93 3.62
N GLU A 47 5.60 8.95 3.50
CA GLU A 47 4.19 9.13 3.86
C GLU A 47 3.99 9.15 5.38
N LEU A 48 4.85 8.47 6.15
CA LEU A 48 4.83 8.54 7.62
C LEU A 48 5.23 9.94 8.07
N ASP A 49 6.31 10.48 7.53
CA ASP A 49 6.77 11.84 7.84
C ASP A 49 5.69 12.90 7.55
N ARG A 50 4.96 12.74 6.44
CA ARG A 50 3.82 13.61 6.11
C ARG A 50 2.65 13.42 7.08
N ALA A 51 2.31 12.18 7.43
CA ALA A 51 1.23 11.88 8.36
C ALA A 51 1.54 12.40 9.77
N GLU A 52 2.80 12.37 10.21
CA GLU A 52 3.23 12.98 11.47
C GLU A 52 3.05 14.50 11.46
N ALA A 53 3.36 15.16 10.33
CA ALA A 53 3.12 16.59 10.19
C ALA A 53 1.62 16.92 10.27
N ASP A 54 0.78 16.16 9.56
CA ASP A 54 -0.68 16.29 9.66
C ASP A 54 -1.19 16.04 11.09
N PHE A 55 -0.62 15.06 11.80
CA PHE A 55 -0.98 14.78 13.18
C PHE A 55 -0.65 15.94 14.12
N ARG A 56 0.52 16.58 13.97
CA ARG A 56 0.88 17.76 14.79
C ARG A 56 -0.17 18.86 14.63
N THR A 57 -0.58 19.15 13.40
CA THR A 57 -1.63 20.14 13.11
C THR A 57 -2.98 19.76 13.76
N LEU A 58 -3.35 18.48 13.73
CA LEU A 58 -4.58 18.01 14.39
C LEU A 58 -4.48 18.04 15.92
N ALA A 59 -3.34 17.65 16.48
CA ALA A 59 -3.10 17.64 17.92
C ALA A 59 -3.19 19.06 18.48
N ASP A 60 -2.53 20.04 17.84
CA ASP A 60 -2.59 21.45 18.22
C ASP A 60 -4.05 21.98 18.21
N ALA A 61 -4.85 21.57 17.22
CA ALA A 61 -6.27 21.95 17.16
C ALA A 61 -7.12 21.23 18.23
N ALA A 62 -6.79 19.99 18.56
CA ALA A 62 -7.48 19.21 19.58
C ALA A 62 -7.24 19.72 20.99
N GLU A 63 -6.11 20.37 21.28
CA GLU A 63 -5.86 21.07 22.55
C GLU A 63 -6.91 22.18 22.83
N ALA A 64 -7.47 22.77 21.77
CA ALA A 64 -8.48 23.82 21.85
C ALA A 64 -9.92 23.32 21.77
N SER A 65 -10.15 22.03 21.45
CA SER A 65 -11.48 21.48 21.20
C SER A 65 -11.60 20.00 21.57
N ASP A 66 -12.35 19.72 22.65
CA ASP A 66 -12.64 18.36 23.15
C ASP A 66 -13.25 17.43 22.08
N THR A 67 -13.94 17.98 21.08
CA THR A 67 -14.57 17.19 20.00
C THR A 67 -13.57 16.56 19.02
N LEU A 68 -12.34 17.11 18.94
CA LEU A 68 -11.28 16.59 18.06
C LEU A 68 -10.35 15.62 18.78
N GLN A 69 -10.39 15.55 20.12
CA GLN A 69 -9.46 14.76 20.91
C GLN A 69 -9.52 13.26 20.56
N ALA A 70 -10.71 12.69 20.43
CA ALA A 70 -10.87 11.30 20.01
C ALA A 70 -10.32 11.03 18.59
N LEU A 71 -10.44 12.00 17.67
CA LEU A 71 -9.90 11.88 16.32
C LEU A 71 -8.37 11.98 16.31
N ALA A 72 -7.79 12.76 17.22
CA ALA A 72 -6.34 12.82 17.40
C ALA A 72 -5.80 11.47 17.95
N GLU A 73 -6.48 10.87 18.92
CA GLU A 73 -6.14 9.54 19.43
C GLU A 73 -6.21 8.45 18.34
N ASP A 74 -7.28 8.46 17.53
CA ASP A 74 -7.42 7.58 16.38
C ASP A 74 -6.30 7.79 15.35
N TYR A 75 -5.88 9.04 15.14
CA TYR A 75 -4.78 9.37 14.21
C TYR A 75 -3.45 8.85 14.73
N GLN A 76 -3.17 9.02 16.03
CA GLN A 76 -1.97 8.45 16.65
C GLN A 76 -1.92 6.93 16.50
N ALA A 77 -3.05 6.24 16.71
CA ALA A 77 -3.10 4.79 16.50
C ALA A 77 -2.79 4.39 15.04
N LEU A 78 -3.16 5.21 14.05
CA LEU A 78 -2.77 5.00 12.66
C LEU A 78 -1.27 5.24 12.42
N LEU A 79 -0.64 6.20 13.10
CA LEU A 79 0.82 6.39 13.05
C LEU A 79 1.55 5.17 13.60
N ASP A 80 1.12 4.66 14.75
CA ASP A 80 1.71 3.48 15.37
C ASP A 80 1.58 2.24 14.45
N GLU A 81 0.41 2.07 13.81
CA GLU A 81 0.21 1.01 12.81
C GLU A 81 1.14 1.19 11.61
N HIS A 82 1.29 2.42 11.12
CA HIS A 82 2.16 2.73 9.99
C HIS A 82 3.63 2.42 10.30
N GLU A 83 4.13 2.84 11.46
CA GLU A 83 5.49 2.57 11.90
C GLU A 83 5.77 1.06 11.99
N ALA A 84 4.85 0.29 12.60
CA ALA A 84 4.98 -1.16 12.70
C ALA A 84 4.99 -1.86 11.33
N LEU A 85 4.16 -1.39 10.38
CA LEU A 85 4.16 -1.90 9.01
C LEU A 85 5.46 -1.51 8.29
N LEU A 86 5.92 -0.27 8.43
CA LEU A 86 7.15 0.21 7.81
C LEU A 86 8.35 -0.62 8.27
N GLU A 87 8.44 -0.92 9.56
CA GLU A 87 9.50 -1.77 10.12
C GLU A 87 9.44 -3.20 9.56
N THR A 88 8.23 -3.75 9.42
CA THR A 88 8.04 -5.05 8.75
C THR A 88 8.57 -5.04 7.31
N GLN A 89 8.36 -3.94 6.58
CA GLN A 89 8.84 -3.80 5.21
C GLN A 89 10.35 -3.56 5.12
N ARG A 90 10.93 -2.76 6.03
CA ARG A 90 12.39 -2.58 6.16
C ARG A 90 13.08 -3.92 6.42
N GLY A 91 12.62 -4.68 7.41
CA GLY A 91 13.15 -6.02 7.70
C GLY A 91 12.94 -7.01 6.54
N ARG A 92 11.94 -6.80 5.67
CA ARG A 92 11.79 -7.58 4.43
C ARG A 92 12.86 -7.22 3.39
N VAL A 93 13.13 -5.93 3.20
CA VAL A 93 14.18 -5.44 2.29
C VAL A 93 15.56 -5.93 2.72
N GLU A 94 15.84 -5.99 4.02
CA GLU A 94 17.12 -6.46 4.57
C GLU A 94 17.34 -7.96 4.37
N ARG A 95 16.29 -8.77 4.56
CA ARG A 95 16.35 -10.23 4.36
C ARG A 95 16.42 -10.63 2.88
N LEU A 96 15.93 -9.76 2.00
CA LEU A 96 15.96 -9.98 0.55
C LEU A 96 17.14 -9.25 -0.08
N SER A 97 17.53 -9.71 -1.26
CA SER A 97 18.65 -9.13 -2.01
C SER A 97 18.31 -9.07 -3.49
N ALA A 98 19.10 -8.31 -4.26
CA ALA A 98 18.96 -8.24 -5.72
C ALA A 98 19.07 -9.60 -6.43
N SER A 99 19.69 -10.60 -5.81
CA SER A 99 19.83 -11.96 -6.33
C SER A 99 18.71 -12.92 -5.89
N SER A 100 17.83 -12.49 -4.98
CA SER A 100 16.72 -13.29 -4.47
C SER A 100 15.76 -13.74 -5.57
N ALA A 101 14.98 -14.79 -5.29
CA ALA A 101 14.01 -15.32 -6.24
C ALA A 101 13.00 -14.23 -6.65
N TYR A 102 12.79 -14.06 -7.97
CA TYR A 102 11.92 -13.01 -8.53
C TYR A 102 10.51 -13.01 -7.91
N ARG A 103 9.91 -14.19 -7.70
CA ARG A 103 8.59 -14.29 -7.06
C ARG A 103 8.57 -13.74 -5.64
N SER A 104 9.64 -13.93 -4.87
CA SER A 104 9.75 -13.39 -3.51
C SER A 104 9.86 -11.86 -3.55
N LEU A 105 10.68 -11.33 -4.47
CA LEU A 105 10.81 -9.89 -4.70
C LEU A 105 9.49 -9.25 -5.12
N GLN A 106 8.79 -9.85 -6.10
CA GLN A 106 7.53 -9.34 -6.61
C GLN A 106 6.42 -9.37 -5.55
N ARG A 107 6.36 -10.42 -4.72
CA ARG A 107 5.42 -10.50 -3.60
C ARG A 107 5.73 -9.45 -2.53
N GLY A 108 7.01 -9.26 -2.20
CA GLY A 108 7.45 -8.22 -1.27
C GLY A 108 7.04 -6.84 -1.74
N TYR A 109 7.43 -6.48 -2.97
CA TYR A 109 7.03 -5.22 -3.61
C TYR A 109 5.50 -5.02 -3.62
N GLY A 110 4.75 -6.04 -4.04
CA GLY A 110 3.28 -5.96 -4.08
C GLY A 110 2.65 -5.78 -2.71
N ALA A 111 3.19 -6.42 -1.66
CA ALA A 111 2.73 -6.25 -0.29
C ALA A 111 2.96 -4.81 0.20
N THR A 112 4.17 -4.27 0.03
CA THR A 112 4.51 -2.89 0.42
C THR A 112 3.59 -1.87 -0.26
N VAL A 113 3.39 -1.99 -1.58
CA VAL A 113 2.49 -1.09 -2.32
C VAL A 113 1.05 -1.19 -1.81
N LYS A 114 0.58 -2.41 -1.52
CA LYS A 114 -0.78 -2.64 -1.03
C LYS A 114 -0.98 -2.03 0.36
N GLU A 115 -0.06 -2.28 1.28
CA GLU A 115 -0.10 -1.74 2.65
C GLU A 115 -0.07 -0.22 2.64
N LYS A 116 0.85 0.39 1.87
CA LYS A 116 0.90 1.85 1.68
C LYS A 116 -0.44 2.41 1.23
N ASN A 117 -1.03 1.80 0.19
CA ASN A 117 -2.33 2.24 -0.33
C ASN A 117 -3.47 2.08 0.68
N ILE A 118 -3.41 1.08 1.56
CA ILE A 118 -4.39 0.92 2.65
C ILE A 118 -4.19 2.03 3.69
N MET A 119 -2.97 2.28 4.14
CA MET A 119 -2.69 3.35 5.12
C MET A 119 -3.11 4.73 4.59
N MET A 120 -2.77 5.05 3.34
CA MET A 120 -3.21 6.31 2.71
C MET A 120 -4.74 6.42 2.58
N LYS A 121 -5.48 5.31 2.52
CA LYS A 121 -6.95 5.34 2.57
C LYS A 121 -7.45 5.63 3.98
N LYS A 122 -6.84 5.03 5.00
CA LYS A 122 -7.17 5.27 6.41
C LYS A 122 -6.95 6.73 6.80
N TYR A 123 -5.78 7.30 6.49
CA TYR A 123 -5.51 8.73 6.75
C TYR A 123 -6.51 9.64 6.05
N ARG A 124 -6.78 9.44 4.75
CA ARG A 124 -7.78 10.23 4.02
C ARG A 124 -9.19 10.11 4.60
N HIS A 125 -9.55 8.96 5.15
CA HIS A 125 -10.84 8.79 5.79
C HIS A 125 -10.89 9.62 7.07
N LEU A 126 -9.86 9.55 7.91
CA LEU A 126 -9.77 10.29 9.16
C LEU A 126 -9.75 11.81 8.94
N VAL A 127 -8.99 12.31 7.95
CA VAL A 127 -9.00 13.73 7.58
C VAL A 127 -10.39 14.21 7.17
N ARG A 128 -11.16 13.38 6.45
CA ARG A 128 -12.57 13.70 6.14
C ARG A 128 -13.45 13.72 7.39
N SER A 129 -13.21 12.81 8.34
CA SER A 129 -13.87 12.80 9.65
C SER A 129 -13.61 14.09 10.43
N VAL A 130 -12.36 14.55 10.48
CA VAL A 130 -12.00 15.85 11.06
C VAL A 130 -12.79 16.97 10.40
N HIS A 131 -12.74 17.05 9.07
CA HIS A 131 -13.43 18.11 8.33
C HIS A 131 -14.93 18.15 8.62
N ALA A 132 -15.61 17.01 8.66
CA ALA A 132 -17.04 17.03 8.93
C ALA A 132 -17.37 17.34 10.39
N THR A 133 -16.55 16.87 11.35
CA THR A 133 -16.67 17.27 12.76
C THR A 133 -16.55 18.78 12.93
N VAL A 134 -15.58 19.41 12.25
CA VAL A 134 -15.42 20.88 12.23
C VAL A 134 -16.64 21.56 11.62
N GLN A 135 -17.10 21.09 10.46
CA GLN A 135 -18.29 21.62 9.77
C GLN A 135 -19.64 21.29 10.46
N GLY A 136 -19.63 20.63 11.63
CA GLY A 136 -20.84 20.17 12.32
C GLY A 136 -21.68 19.18 11.51
N THR A 137 -21.10 18.55 10.49
CA THR A 137 -21.75 17.59 9.59
C THR A 137 -21.27 16.18 9.95
N GLN A 138 -22.16 15.21 10.08
CA GLN A 138 -21.70 13.82 10.28
C GLN A 138 -21.06 13.29 8.98
N VAL A 139 -19.85 12.73 9.07
CA VAL A 139 -19.31 11.89 7.99
C VAL A 139 -20.21 10.66 7.87
N GLY A 140 -21.04 10.63 6.83
CA GLY A 140 -21.71 9.41 6.42
C GLY A 140 -20.67 8.35 6.04
N PRO A 141 -21.00 7.05 6.15
CA PRO A 141 -20.12 5.99 5.68
C PRO A 141 -19.65 6.31 4.26
N THR A 142 -18.37 6.07 3.96
CA THR A 142 -17.85 6.17 2.59
C THR A 142 -18.82 5.40 1.71
N ALA A 143 -19.54 6.11 0.83
CA ALA A 143 -20.59 5.50 0.04
C ALA A 143 -19.98 4.26 -0.61
N PRO A 144 -20.56 3.06 -0.41
CA PRO A 144 -20.05 1.87 -1.07
C PRO A 144 -20.02 2.22 -2.54
N ASP A 145 -18.85 2.03 -3.16
CA ASP A 145 -18.58 2.37 -4.54
C ASP A 145 -19.82 2.03 -5.35
N ALA A 146 -20.59 3.05 -5.72
CA ALA A 146 -21.85 2.87 -6.41
C ALA A 146 -21.55 2.58 -7.89
N GLU A 147 -20.49 1.80 -8.16
CA GLU A 147 -20.41 0.94 -9.32
C GLU A 147 -21.61 0.00 -9.22
N ARG A 148 -22.71 0.45 -9.84
CA ARG A 148 -23.84 -0.39 -10.15
C ARG A 148 -23.28 -1.69 -10.72
N ARG A 149 -23.84 -2.83 -10.33
CA ARG A 149 -23.42 -4.20 -10.69
C ARG A 149 -23.13 -4.45 -12.19
N TYR A 150 -23.51 -3.52 -13.08
CA TYR A 150 -23.36 -3.58 -14.53
C TYR A 150 -22.60 -2.39 -15.14
N THR A 151 -22.04 -1.48 -14.35
CA THR A 151 -21.21 -0.38 -14.86
C THR A 151 -19.79 -0.90 -15.04
N ILE A 152 -19.44 -1.28 -16.26
CA ILE A 152 -18.04 -1.52 -16.63
C ILE A 152 -17.38 -0.16 -16.76
N ARG A 153 -16.60 0.24 -15.76
CA ARG A 153 -15.75 1.42 -15.88
C ARG A 153 -14.62 1.12 -16.88
N PRO A 154 -14.48 1.90 -17.97
CA PRO A 154 -13.36 1.71 -18.88
C PRO A 154 -12.03 1.85 -18.16
N VAL A 155 -11.06 1.04 -18.55
CA VAL A 155 -9.66 1.23 -18.14
C VAL A 155 -9.24 2.66 -18.50
N ASN A 156 -8.74 3.41 -17.51
CA ASN A 156 -8.38 4.84 -17.55
C ASN A 156 -9.51 5.87 -17.40
N PHE A 157 -10.74 5.47 -17.03
CA PHE A 157 -11.76 6.46 -16.69
C PHE A 157 -11.42 7.09 -15.32
N PRO A 158 -11.29 8.43 -15.22
CA PRO A 158 -10.86 9.11 -14.01
C PRO A 158 -11.78 8.75 -12.85
N SER A 159 -11.24 8.41 -11.69
CA SER A 159 -12.04 8.05 -10.54
C SER A 159 -12.65 9.31 -9.93
N LEU A 160 -13.94 9.29 -9.57
CA LEU A 160 -14.48 10.37 -8.73
C LEU A 160 -13.78 10.40 -7.36
N GLN A 161 -13.06 9.34 -6.99
CA GLN A 161 -12.18 9.25 -5.82
C GLN A 161 -10.82 9.93 -6.02
N ASP A 162 -10.51 10.41 -7.24
CA ASP A 162 -9.43 11.36 -7.51
C ASP A 162 -9.86 12.80 -7.15
N GLU A 163 -10.89 12.93 -6.30
CA GLU A 163 -11.15 14.14 -5.52
C GLU A 163 -9.86 14.67 -4.91
N GLU A 164 -9.67 15.98 -5.08
CA GLU A 164 -8.57 16.76 -4.55
C GLU A 164 -8.30 16.35 -3.09
N ARG A 165 -7.06 15.94 -2.80
CA ARG A 165 -6.70 15.41 -1.49
C ARG A 165 -6.83 16.54 -0.47
N LEU A 166 -7.88 16.49 0.34
CA LEU A 166 -8.05 17.39 1.47
C LEU A 166 -6.85 17.26 2.42
N SER A 167 -6.13 18.36 2.64
CA SER A 167 -5.07 18.44 3.65
C SER A 167 -5.65 18.60 5.05
N MET A 168 -4.87 18.29 6.09
CA MET A 168 -5.32 18.50 7.47
C MET A 168 -5.62 19.99 7.75
N GLU A 169 -4.80 20.91 7.23
CA GLU A 169 -5.02 22.35 7.35
C GLU A 169 -6.36 22.78 6.74
N GLN A 170 -6.69 22.27 5.53
CA GLN A 170 -7.99 22.51 4.91
C GLN A 170 -9.14 21.86 5.68
N ALA A 171 -8.91 20.69 6.27
CA ALA A 171 -9.91 20.00 7.07
C ALA A 171 -10.28 20.77 8.34
N LEU A 172 -9.31 21.46 8.95
CA LEU A 172 -9.48 22.25 10.16
C LEU A 172 -9.92 23.69 9.88
N SER A 173 -9.83 24.15 8.64
CA SER A 173 -10.23 25.50 8.26
C SER A 173 -11.76 25.65 8.27
N ASP A 174 -12.25 26.53 9.12
CA ASP A 174 -13.68 26.85 9.24
C ASP A 174 -14.08 27.92 8.20
N ARG A 175 -13.93 27.56 6.92
CA ARG A 175 -14.24 28.37 5.73
C ARG A 175 -13.54 29.74 5.59
#